data_AF-A0A1Q3WRU7-F1
#
_entry.id   AF-A0A1Q3WRU7-F1
#
_cell.length_a   1.000
_cell.length_b   1.000
_cell.length_c   1.000
_cell.angle_alpha   90.00
_cell.angle_beta   90.00
_cell.angle_gamma   90.00
#
_symmetry.space_group_name_H-M   'P 1'
#
loop_
_entity.id
_entity.type
_entity.pdbx_description
1 polymer ?
#
loop_
_entity_poly.entity_id
_entity_poly.type
_entity_poly.pdbx_seq_one_letter_code
_entity_poly.pdbx_strand_id
1 'polypeptide(L)'
;MPYEFRAPLMVKILLGFVVLLLILYNVFYVLKTSSENKKEFYTNAFSSKVVSSNLFEGRTVEFQLENGLKLYFLPPINNKIEIGDYIEKKKETYEYKVFRKNKSNEYNFFSTYNFEDIQ
;
A
#
# COMPACT_ATOMS: atom_id res chain seq x y z
N MET A 1 8.62 12.83 -41.05
CA MET A 1 7.59 11.96 -41.64
C MET A 1 7.28 10.87 -40.62
N PRO A 2 6.01 10.61 -40.24
CA PRO A 2 5.70 9.54 -39.29
C PRO A 2 6.00 8.18 -39.93
N TYR A 3 6.68 7.31 -39.19
CA TYR A 3 7.05 5.96 -39.63
C TYR A 3 5.81 5.06 -39.62
N GLU A 4 5.32 4.65 -40.79
CA GLU A 4 4.21 3.71 -40.91
C GLU A 4 4.70 2.28 -40.70
N PHE A 5 4.34 1.67 -39.57
CA PHE A 5 4.63 0.26 -39.32
C PHE A 5 3.77 -0.65 -40.22
N ARG A 6 4.39 -1.17 -41.28
CA ARG A 6 3.76 -2.11 -42.24
C ARG A 6 4.07 -3.55 -41.84
N ALA A 7 3.23 -4.12 -40.98
CA ALA A 7 3.28 -5.54 -40.64
C ALA A 7 2.10 -6.32 -41.25
N PRO A 8 2.29 -7.63 -41.54
CA PRO A 8 1.20 -8.52 -41.94
C PRO A 8 0.06 -8.51 -40.89
N LEU A 9 -1.18 -8.68 -41.35
CA LEU A 9 -2.37 -8.66 -40.47
C LEU A 9 -2.23 -9.63 -39.29
N MET A 10 -1.70 -10.83 -39.52
CA MET A 10 -1.46 -11.83 -38.48
C MET A 10 -0.52 -11.33 -37.37
N VAL A 11 0.52 -10.57 -37.73
CA VAL A 11 1.47 -10.01 -36.76
C VAL A 11 0.79 -8.93 -35.92
N LYS A 12 -0.09 -8.11 -36.52
CA LYS A 12 -0.87 -7.10 -35.78
C LYS A 12 -1.84 -7.75 -34.79
N ILE A 13 -2.52 -8.82 -35.21
CA ILE A 13 -3.42 -9.60 -34.34
C ILE A 13 -2.64 -10.24 -33.18
N LEU A 14 -1.49 -10.85 -33.48
CA LEU A 14 -0.62 -11.45 -32.46
C LEU A 14 -0.15 -10.43 -31.43
N LEU A 15 0.32 -9.26 -31.88
CA LEU A 15 0.74 -8.17 -30.99
C LEU A 15 -0.42 -7.69 -30.11
N GLY A 16 -1.61 -7.52 -30.69
CA GLY A 16 -2.81 -7.18 -29.92
C GLY A 16 -3.15 -8.23 -28.85
N PHE A 17 -3.04 -9.51 -29.20
CA PHE A 17 -3.26 -10.61 -28.27
C PHE A 17 -2.22 -10.65 -27.14
N VAL A 18 -0.94 -10.43 -27.44
CA VAL A 18 0.12 -10.34 -26.42
C VAL A 18 -0.15 -9.19 -25.44
N VAL A 19 -0.51 -8.01 -25.95
CA VAL A 19 -0.88 -6.86 -25.10
C VAL A 19 -2.08 -7.21 -24.21
N LEU A 20 -3.11 -7.85 -24.76
CA LEU A 20 -4.27 -8.29 -24.00
C LEU A 20 -3.88 -9.26 -22.87
N LEU A 21 -3.04 -10.25 -23.16
CA LEU A 21 -2.56 -11.20 -22.15
C LEU A 21 -1.75 -10.52 -21.05
N LEU A 22 -0.90 -9.54 -21.39
CA LEU A 22 -0.13 -8.78 -20.40
C LEU A 22 -1.03 -7.96 -19.46
N ILE A 23 -2.11 -7.39 -19.99
CA ILE A 23 -3.12 -6.68 -19.20
C ILE A 23 -3.83 -7.65 -18.25
N LEU A 24 -4.32 -8.79 -18.77
CA LEU A 24 -4.99 -9.81 -17.97
C LEU A 24 -4.08 -10.36 -16.86
N TYR A 25 -2.82 -10.62 -17.19
CA TYR A 25 -1.82 -11.07 -16.22
C TYR A 25 -1.59 -10.03 -15.12
N ASN A 26 -1.47 -8.74 -15.47
CA ASN A 26 -1.31 -7.68 -14.47
C ASN A 26 -2.51 -7.59 -13.53
N VAL A 27 -3.74 -7.62 -14.08
CA VAL A 27 -4.97 -7.58 -13.27
C VAL A 27 -4.99 -8.77 -12.30
N PHE A 28 -4.73 -9.98 -12.79
CA PHE A 28 -4.69 -11.17 -11.94
C PHE A 28 -3.60 -11.07 -10.86
N TYR A 29 -2.41 -10.62 -11.22
CA TYR A 29 -1.29 -10.44 -10.30
C TYR A 29 -1.61 -9.45 -9.17
N VAL A 30 -2.20 -8.30 -9.49
CA VAL A 30 -2.59 -7.28 -8.51
C VAL A 30 -3.66 -7.83 -7.56
N LEU A 31 -4.69 -8.51 -8.09
CA LEU A 31 -5.75 -9.11 -7.26
C LEU A 31 -5.19 -10.16 -6.30
N LYS A 32 -4.31 -11.04 -6.79
CA LYS A 32 -3.67 -12.06 -5.97
C LYS A 32 -2.79 -11.45 -4.88
N THR A 33 -1.93 -10.50 -5.24
CA THR A 33 -1.03 -9.82 -4.30
C THR A 33 -1.81 -9.06 -3.23
N SER A 34 -2.90 -8.38 -3.62
CA SER A 34 -3.78 -7.68 -2.67
C SER A 34 -4.41 -8.64 -1.65
N SER A 35 -4.87 -9.81 -2.12
CA SER A 35 -5.42 -10.85 -1.24
C SER A 35 -4.37 -11.42 -0.29
N GLU A 36 -3.16 -11.70 -0.78
CA GLU A 36 -2.04 -12.19 0.04
C GLU A 36 -1.62 -11.17 1.09
N ASN A 37 -1.45 -9.90 0.70
CA ASN A 37 -1.13 -8.81 1.63
C ASN A 37 -2.20 -8.63 2.70
N LYS A 38 -3.48 -8.70 2.33
CA LYS A 38 -4.59 -8.61 3.29
C LYS A 38 -4.54 -9.77 4.30
N LYS A 39 -4.29 -10.99 3.82
CA LYS A 39 -4.14 -12.17 4.68
C LYS A 39 -2.92 -12.07 5.58
N GLU A 40 -1.78 -11.64 5.05
CA GLU A 40 -0.54 -11.46 5.81
C GLU A 40 -0.73 -10.39 6.88
N PHE A 41 -1.33 -9.26 6.52
CA PHE A 41 -1.68 -8.21 7.46
C PHE A 41 -2.57 -8.78 8.57
N TYR A 42 -3.68 -9.44 8.25
CA TYR A 42 -4.59 -10.02 9.24
C TYR A 42 -3.89 -10.97 10.22
N THR A 43 -3.12 -11.92 9.69
CA THR A 43 -2.54 -13.03 10.47
C THR A 43 -1.38 -12.61 11.35
N ASN A 44 -0.56 -11.65 10.90
CA ASN A 44 0.65 -11.27 11.62
C ASN A 44 0.41 -10.17 12.67
N ALA A 45 1.10 -10.29 13.79
CA ALA A 45 1.27 -9.19 14.74
C ALA A 45 2.57 -8.46 14.42
N PHE A 46 2.58 -7.14 14.65
CA PHE A 46 3.80 -6.37 14.57
C PHE A 46 3.73 -5.17 15.50
N SER A 47 4.90 -4.66 15.84
CA SER A 47 5.04 -3.37 16.49
C SER A 47 6.23 -2.67 15.89
N SER A 48 6.04 -1.43 15.41
CA SER A 48 7.08 -0.73 14.66
C SER A 48 6.86 0.77 14.68
N LYS A 49 7.96 1.52 14.62
CA LYS A 49 7.93 2.98 14.53
C LYS A 49 7.78 3.43 13.09
N VAL A 50 7.10 4.55 12.88
CA VAL A 50 7.05 5.28 11.61
C VAL A 50 8.36 6.06 11.45
N VAL A 51 9.13 5.75 10.41
CA VAL A 51 10.46 6.34 10.19
C VAL A 51 10.49 7.39 9.10
N SER A 52 9.58 7.30 8.12
CA SER A 52 9.50 8.26 7.02
C SER A 52 8.09 8.31 6.43
N SER A 53 7.81 9.38 5.67
CA SER A 53 6.62 9.50 4.85
C SER A 53 6.96 10.07 3.48
N ASN A 54 6.29 9.57 2.44
CA ASN A 54 6.49 9.99 1.05
C ASN A 54 5.15 10.08 0.32
N LEU A 55 5.08 10.92 -0.72
CA LEU A 55 3.95 10.93 -1.63
C LEU A 55 4.14 9.83 -2.68
N PHE A 56 3.33 8.78 -2.61
CA PHE A 56 3.27 7.68 -3.56
C PHE A 56 2.33 8.03 -4.71
N GLU A 57 2.84 7.92 -5.95
CA GLU A 57 2.11 8.20 -7.19
C GLU A 57 1.39 9.56 -7.23
N GLY A 58 1.90 10.55 -6.49
CA GLY A 58 1.36 11.92 -6.47
C GLY A 58 0.01 12.07 -5.75
N ARG A 59 -0.55 11.00 -5.18
CA ARG A 59 -1.92 10.99 -4.63
C ARG A 59 -2.03 10.31 -3.28
N THR A 60 -1.23 9.30 -3.01
CA THR A 60 -1.32 8.50 -1.78
C THR A 60 -0.17 8.86 -0.86
N VAL A 61 -0.40 8.98 0.43
CA VAL A 61 0.70 9.14 1.39
C VAL A 61 1.15 7.76 1.85
N GLU A 62 2.42 7.43 1.61
CA GLU A 62 3.09 6.22 2.10
C GLU A 62 3.81 6.56 3.41
N PHE A 63 3.58 5.78 4.46
CA PHE A 63 4.41 5.76 5.66
C PHE A 63 5.23 4.48 5.71
N GLN A 64 6.53 4.63 5.91
CA GLN A 64 7.45 3.51 6.05
C GLN A 64 7.66 3.24 7.54
N LEU A 65 7.53 1.98 7.91
CA LEU A 65 7.77 1.48 9.25
C LEU A 65 9.20 0.94 9.35
N GLU A 66 9.80 1.03 10.53
CA GLU A 66 11.17 0.55 10.83
C GLU A 66 11.38 -0.93 10.49
N ASN A 67 10.33 -1.76 10.62
CA ASN A 67 10.36 -3.17 10.24
C ASN A 67 10.20 -3.44 8.73
N GLY A 68 10.20 -2.40 7.88
CA GLY A 68 10.08 -2.49 6.43
C GLY A 68 8.65 -2.52 5.90
N LEU A 69 7.63 -2.59 6.77
CA LEU A 69 6.23 -2.50 6.35
C LEU A 69 5.88 -1.07 5.90
N LYS A 70 4.84 -0.98 5.07
CA LYS A 70 4.34 0.30 4.54
C LYS A 70 2.85 0.43 4.76
N LEU A 71 2.42 1.60 5.20
CA LEU A 71 1.01 1.97 5.34
C LEU A 71 0.67 3.06 4.33
N TYR A 72 -0.42 2.87 3.60
CA TYR A 72 -0.85 3.79 2.54
C TYR A 72 -2.15 4.47 2.94
N PHE A 73 -2.23 5.79 2.75
CA PHE A 73 -3.43 6.57 3.06
C PHE A 73 -3.80 7.48 1.89
N LEU A 74 -5.07 7.46 1.53
CA LEU A 74 -5.64 8.49 0.66
C LEU A 74 -5.80 9.81 1.43
N PRO A 75 -5.53 10.96 0.81
CA PRO A 75 -5.86 12.28 1.35
C PRO A 75 -7.37 12.42 1.60
N PRO A 76 -7.79 13.23 2.59
CA PRO A 76 -6.96 14.03 3.48
C PRO A 76 -6.34 13.17 4.60
N ILE A 77 -5.05 13.40 4.84
CA ILE A 77 -4.29 12.67 5.85
C ILE A 77 -4.30 13.33 7.24
N ASN A 78 -4.72 14.59 7.32
CA ASN A 78 -4.60 15.39 8.52
C ASN A 78 -5.12 14.61 9.74
N ASN A 79 -4.26 14.50 10.77
CA ASN A 79 -4.52 13.82 12.03
C ASN A 79 -4.63 12.28 11.98
N LYS A 80 -4.02 11.60 10.99
CA LYS A 80 -3.94 10.13 10.99
C LYS A 80 -2.66 9.56 11.60
N ILE A 81 -1.51 9.81 10.96
CA ILE A 81 -0.21 9.25 11.37
C ILE A 81 0.88 10.30 11.11
N GLU A 82 1.90 10.34 11.96
CA GLU A 82 3.08 11.20 11.84
C GLU A 82 4.37 10.41 12.00
N ILE A 83 5.47 10.98 11.49
CA ILE A 83 6.81 10.40 11.68
C ILE A 83 7.13 10.38 13.18
N GLY A 84 7.61 9.24 13.67
CA GLY A 84 7.92 9.00 15.08
C GLY A 84 6.80 8.33 15.87
N ASP A 85 5.59 8.22 15.31
CA ASP A 85 4.51 7.43 15.89
C ASP A 85 4.90 5.95 15.97
N TYR A 86 4.38 5.26 16.98
CA TYR A 86 4.56 3.83 17.15
C TYR A 86 3.26 3.11 16.80
N ILE A 87 3.33 2.12 15.92
CA ILE A 87 2.21 1.32 15.47
C ILE A 87 2.25 -0.03 16.17
N GLU A 88 1.12 -0.49 16.70
CA GLU A 88 0.98 -1.83 17.27
C GLU A 88 -0.24 -2.54 16.67
N LYS A 89 -0.03 -3.77 16.19
CA LYS A 89 -1.08 -4.62 15.66
C LYS A 89 -1.00 -6.00 16.31
N LYS A 90 -2.14 -6.53 16.76
CA LYS A 90 -2.26 -7.90 17.26
C LYS A 90 -2.48 -8.90 16.11
N LYS A 91 -2.31 -10.20 16.37
CA LYS A 91 -2.64 -11.25 15.41
C LYS A 91 -4.16 -11.30 15.18
N GLU A 92 -4.57 -11.82 14.01
CA GLU A 92 -5.97 -12.14 13.67
C GLU A 92 -6.93 -10.94 13.78
N THR A 93 -6.46 -9.76 13.43
CA THR A 93 -7.27 -8.55 13.34
C THR A 93 -6.79 -7.67 12.19
N TYR A 94 -7.65 -6.80 11.68
CA TYR A 94 -7.26 -5.71 10.77
C TYR A 94 -7.02 -4.39 11.52
N GLU A 95 -7.28 -4.37 12.82
CA GLU A 95 -7.10 -3.19 13.65
C GLU A 95 -5.66 -3.05 14.11
N TYR A 96 -5.16 -1.81 14.04
CA TYR A 96 -3.89 -1.42 14.60
C TYR A 96 -4.04 -0.12 15.38
N LYS A 97 -3.26 0.00 16.44
CA LYS A 97 -3.22 1.15 17.31
C LYS A 97 -2.03 2.03 16.95
N VAL A 98 -2.22 3.32 17.07
CA VAL A 98 -1.19 4.33 16.90
C VAL A 98 -0.95 4.98 18.25
N PHE A 99 0.32 5.06 18.62
CA PHE A 99 0.77 5.73 19.82
C PHE A 99 1.69 6.88 19.44
N ARG A 100 1.48 8.04 20.07
CA ARG A 100 2.21 9.26 19.79
C ARG A 100 2.94 9.74 21.03
N LYS A 101 4.15 10.25 20.84
CA LYS A 101 4.90 10.87 21.92
C LYS A 101 4.23 12.16 22.39
N ASN A 102 4.05 12.27 23.70
CA ASN A 102 3.66 13.52 24.34
C ASN A 102 4.89 14.41 24.59
N LYS A 103 4.67 15.60 25.17
CA LYS A 103 5.74 16.55 25.53
C LYS A 103 6.75 16.00 26.55
N SER A 104 6.39 14.95 27.28
CA SER A 104 7.23 14.25 28.26
C SER A 104 7.97 13.05 27.65
N ASN A 105 7.99 12.90 26.32
CA ASN A 105 8.59 11.78 25.58
C ASN A 105 7.96 10.39 25.83
N GLU A 106 6.78 10.33 26.44
CA GLU A 106 6.05 9.07 26.64
C GLU A 106 5.07 8.81 25.50
N TYR A 107 4.97 7.55 25.07
CA TYR A 107 4.03 7.12 24.05
C TYR A 107 2.63 6.94 24.64
N ASN A 108 1.71 7.81 24.24
CA ASN A 108 0.31 7.73 24.61
C ASN A 108 -0.53 7.20 23.45
N PHE A 109 -1.60 6.47 23.77
CA PHE A 109 -2.57 6.06 22.77
C PHE A 109 -3.12 7.29 22.04
N PHE A 110 -3.08 7.25 20.72
CA PHE A 110 -3.57 8.31 19.85
C PHE A 110 -4.89 7.90 19.18
N SER A 111 -4.88 6.78 18.46
CA SER A 111 -6.06 6.31 17.72
C SER A 111 -5.97 4.82 17.38
N THR A 112 -7.09 4.24 16.97
CA THR A 112 -7.20 2.91 16.36
C THR A 112 -7.67 3.08 14.92
N TYR A 113 -7.03 2.36 14.00
CA TYR A 113 -7.43 2.30 12.60
C TYR A 113 -7.68 0.86 12.19
N ASN A 114 -8.55 0.66 11.21
CA ASN A 114 -8.78 -0.63 10.57
C ASN A 114 -8.26 -0.58 9.13
N PHE A 115 -7.43 -1.57 8.77
CA PHE A 115 -6.89 -1.72 7.42
C PHE A 115 -7.98 -1.84 6.33
N GLU A 116 -9.15 -2.38 6.67
CA GLU A 116 -10.26 -2.52 5.72
C GLU A 116 -10.97 -1.19 5.43
N ASP A 117 -10.90 -0.21 6.34
CA ASP A 117 -11.53 1.10 6.19
C ASP A 117 -10.74 2.07 5.31
N ILE A 118 -9.50 1.71 4.94
CA ILE A 118 -8.57 2.56 4.18
C ILE A 118 -8.63 2.24 2.67
N GLN A 119 -9.58 1.41 2.24
CA GLN A 119 -9.85 1.11 0.83
C GLN A 119 -10.73 2.17 0.16
#